data_AF-A0AAW0F1I0-F1
#
_entry.id   AF-A0AAW0F1I0-F1
#
_cell.length_a   1.000
_cell.length_b   1.000
_cell.length_c   1.000
_cell.angle_alpha   90.00
_cell.angle_beta   90.00
_cell.angle_gamma   90.00
#
_symmetry.space_group_name_H-M   'P 1'
#
loop_
_entity.id
_entity.type
_entity.pdbx_description
1 polymer ?
#
loop_
_entity_poly.entity_id
_entity_poly.type
_entity_poly.pdbx_seq_one_letter_code
_entity_poly.pdbx_strand_id
1 'polypeptide(L)'
;MLHRYGSPAKKATAIRFALGILRGLHCLHVNGLVHGSVRPENVLVCADGRCRLKGYWTDHALAHRVLSIPRTCYVSPEMAAGLSPTPASDVFCHGLVVLWLMTRQLPWVWAPVVGEGPQRSPESLTQVARAGGQVFYDLVAQRCVTTAESRLDAADMCGYAKEGRRLVKACLAWYPEDRVSVSAVLRRLDRLADGYEVVVDESETTTSRW
;
A
#
# COMPACT_ATOMS: atom_id res chain seq x y z
N MET A 1 5.64 -10.17 -10.55
CA MET A 1 4.82 -9.07 -9.99
C MET A 1 4.33 -9.50 -8.62
N LEU A 2 4.20 -8.58 -7.66
CA LEU A 2 3.95 -8.91 -6.26
C LEU A 2 2.65 -9.73 -6.05
N HIS A 3 1.62 -9.51 -6.85
CA HIS A 3 0.38 -10.32 -6.81
C HIS A 3 0.58 -11.80 -7.18
N ARG A 4 1.68 -12.16 -7.85
CA ARG A 4 2.03 -13.53 -8.25
C ARG A 4 3.03 -14.20 -7.31
N TYR A 5 3.44 -13.52 -6.24
CA TYR A 5 4.35 -14.10 -5.25
C TYR A 5 3.59 -15.19 -4.48
N GLY A 6 3.88 -16.46 -4.81
CA GLY A 6 3.20 -17.64 -4.30
C GLY A 6 3.56 -17.90 -2.83
N SER A 7 2.55 -18.25 -2.03
CA SER A 7 2.56 -18.36 -0.56
C SER A 7 2.64 -17.00 0.17
N PRO A 8 2.08 -16.88 1.39
CA PRO A 8 2.17 -15.66 2.17
C PRO A 8 3.64 -15.26 2.34
N ALA A 9 3.99 -14.05 1.91
CA ALA A 9 5.34 -13.54 2.12
C ALA A 9 5.64 -13.59 3.63
N LYS A 10 6.79 -14.13 4.02
CA LYS A 10 7.25 -14.05 5.41
C LYS A 10 7.23 -12.58 5.84
N LYS A 11 6.93 -12.30 7.12
CA LYS A 11 6.78 -10.93 7.65
C LYS A 11 7.98 -10.04 7.29
N ALA A 12 9.20 -10.56 7.41
CA ALA A 12 10.42 -9.87 7.00
C ALA A 12 10.44 -9.50 5.50
N THR A 13 9.95 -10.38 4.62
CA THR A 13 9.80 -10.12 3.18
C THR A 13 8.77 -9.02 2.90
N ALA A 14 7.64 -9.02 3.63
CA ALA A 14 6.63 -7.97 3.50
C ALA A 14 7.18 -6.58 3.90
N ILE A 15 7.95 -6.52 5.00
CA ILE A 15 8.65 -5.29 5.43
C ILE A 15 9.65 -4.84 4.37
N ARG A 16 10.49 -5.75 3.85
CA ARG A 16 11.44 -5.44 2.77
C ARG A 16 10.75 -4.87 1.53
N PHE A 17 9.62 -5.43 1.13
CA PHE A 17 8.86 -4.92 0.00
C PHE A 17 8.22 -3.56 0.29
N ALA A 18 7.70 -3.34 1.49
CA ALA A 18 7.19 -2.03 1.89
C ALA A 18 8.28 -0.96 1.81
N LEU A 19 9.48 -1.24 2.34
CA LEU A 19 10.64 -0.34 2.26
C LEU A 19 11.08 -0.07 0.82
N GLY A 20 11.13 -1.09 -0.03
CA GLY A 20 11.50 -0.90 -1.44
C GLY A 20 10.51 -0.02 -2.21
N ILE A 21 9.21 -0.16 -1.92
CA ILE A 21 8.16 0.72 -2.47
C ILE A 21 8.39 2.16 -2.00
N LEU A 22 8.60 2.39 -0.70
CA LEU A 22 8.85 3.72 -0.14
C LEU A 22 10.09 4.37 -0.74
N ARG A 23 11.18 3.62 -0.94
CA ARG A 23 12.40 4.14 -1.59
C ARG A 23 12.13 4.57 -3.04
N GLY A 24 11.35 3.80 -3.78
CA GLY A 24 10.92 4.18 -5.14
C GLY A 24 10.05 5.43 -5.16
N LEU A 25 9.09 5.54 -4.24
CA LEU A 25 8.26 6.74 -4.10
C LEU A 25 9.07 7.95 -3.68
N HIS A 26 10.00 7.79 -2.74
CA HIS A 26 10.88 8.87 -2.31
C HIS A 26 11.66 9.46 -3.50
N CYS A 27 12.24 8.58 -4.33
CA CYS A 27 12.95 8.98 -5.54
C CYS A 27 12.06 9.79 -6.49
N LEU A 28 10.80 9.39 -6.71
CA LEU A 28 9.87 10.15 -7.55
C LEU A 28 9.52 11.50 -6.91
N HIS A 29 9.14 11.50 -5.63
CA HIS A 29 8.63 12.69 -4.94
C HIS A 29 9.69 13.78 -4.82
N VAL A 30 10.97 13.45 -4.58
CA VAL A 30 12.05 14.45 -4.54
C VAL A 30 12.36 15.06 -5.92
N ASN A 31 11.97 14.38 -7.00
CA ASN A 31 12.06 14.89 -8.37
C ASN A 31 10.76 15.57 -8.84
N GLY A 32 9.81 15.83 -7.93
CA GLY A 32 8.52 16.46 -8.26
C GLY A 32 7.54 15.55 -9.01
N LEU A 33 7.84 14.25 -9.11
CA LEU A 33 7.01 13.27 -9.81
C LEU A 33 6.10 12.52 -8.84
N VAL A 34 4.90 12.18 -9.30
CA VAL A 34 3.92 11.35 -8.56
C VAL A 34 3.77 10.01 -9.28
N HIS A 35 3.74 8.90 -8.54
CA HIS A 35 3.53 7.60 -9.16
C HIS A 35 2.09 7.43 -9.66
N GLY A 36 1.10 7.75 -8.82
CA GLY A 36 -0.32 7.76 -9.17
C GLY A 36 -0.94 6.39 -9.49
N SER A 37 -0.23 5.29 -9.19
CA SER A 37 -0.70 3.92 -9.46
C SER A 37 0.01 2.88 -8.59
N VAL A 38 0.19 3.18 -7.30
CA VAL A 38 0.82 2.24 -6.37
C VAL A 38 -0.13 1.09 -6.07
N ARG A 39 0.19 -0.10 -6.59
CA ARG A 39 -0.61 -1.32 -6.44
C ARG A 39 0.24 -2.58 -6.64
N PRO A 40 -0.15 -3.77 -6.16
CA PRO A 40 0.69 -4.96 -6.23
C PRO A 40 1.12 -5.37 -7.65
N GLU A 41 0.35 -5.03 -8.68
CA GLU A 41 0.66 -5.27 -10.09
C GLU A 41 1.82 -4.41 -10.60
N ASN A 42 2.03 -3.24 -9.99
CA ASN A 42 3.10 -2.31 -10.30
C ASN A 42 4.34 -2.47 -9.42
N VAL A 43 4.35 -3.47 -8.53
CA VAL A 43 5.52 -3.85 -7.74
C VAL A 43 6.18 -5.09 -8.38
N LEU A 44 7.36 -4.88 -8.95
CA LEU A 44 8.21 -5.95 -9.48
C LEU A 44 9.03 -6.54 -8.35
N VAL A 45 9.16 -7.86 -8.32
CA VAL A 45 10.06 -8.57 -7.40
C VAL A 45 11.21 -9.08 -8.25
N CYS A 46 12.41 -8.67 -7.90
CA CYS A 46 13.66 -8.98 -8.60
C CYS A 46 14.27 -10.27 -8.05
N ALA A 47 15.17 -10.89 -8.83
CA ALA A 47 15.84 -12.14 -8.45
C ALA A 47 16.71 -12.01 -7.19
N ASP A 48 17.19 -10.79 -6.90
CA ASP A 48 17.93 -10.44 -5.68
C ASP A 48 17.01 -10.27 -4.43
N GLY A 49 15.72 -10.56 -4.57
CA GLY A 49 14.73 -10.42 -3.51
C GLY A 49 14.40 -8.96 -3.15
N ARG A 50 14.80 -7.97 -3.97
CA ARG A 50 14.36 -6.59 -3.84
C ARG A 50 13.10 -6.35 -4.66
N CYS A 51 12.41 -5.25 -4.39
CA CYS A 51 11.30 -4.81 -5.23
C CYS A 51 11.56 -3.47 -5.90
N ARG A 52 10.90 -3.24 -7.04
CA ARG A 52 10.95 -2.00 -7.82
C ARG A 52 9.55 -1.59 -8.24
N LEU A 53 9.28 -0.29 -8.23
CA LEU A 53 8.06 0.28 -8.78
C LEU A 53 8.18 0.46 -10.30
N LYS A 54 7.09 0.18 -11.01
CA LYS A 54 6.94 0.43 -12.45
C LYS A 54 5.62 1.17 -12.73
N GLY A 55 5.48 1.72 -13.93
CA GLY A 55 4.21 2.29 -14.38
C GLY A 55 3.83 3.57 -13.62
N TYR A 56 4.82 4.42 -13.34
CA TYR A 56 4.55 5.81 -12.97
C TYR A 56 4.21 6.62 -14.23
N TRP A 57 3.36 7.62 -14.09
CA TRP A 57 2.95 8.46 -15.20
C TRP A 57 4.09 9.41 -15.57
N THR A 58 4.65 9.27 -16.76
CA THR A 58 5.71 10.16 -17.27
C THR A 58 5.17 11.47 -17.85
N ASP A 59 3.86 11.55 -18.07
CA ASP A 59 3.22 12.73 -18.65
C ASP A 59 2.20 13.34 -17.67
N HIS A 60 2.56 14.47 -17.08
CA HIS A 60 1.70 15.24 -16.19
C HIS A 60 0.40 15.68 -16.88
N ALA A 61 0.40 15.84 -18.22
CA ALA A 61 -0.81 16.21 -18.97
C ALA A 61 -1.85 15.07 -19.00
N LEU A 62 -1.41 13.82 -18.90
CA LEU A 62 -2.29 12.64 -18.78
C LEU A 62 -2.87 12.47 -17.36
N ALA A 63 -2.18 12.96 -16.33
CA ALA A 63 -2.67 12.95 -14.94
C ALA A 63 -3.88 13.90 -14.71
N HIS A 64 -4.09 14.86 -15.61
CA HIS A 64 -5.21 15.81 -15.58
C HIS A 64 -6.46 15.34 -16.35
N ARG A 65 -6.36 14.26 -17.13
CA ARG A 65 -7.58 13.64 -17.69
C ARG A 65 -8.16 12.72 -16.63
N VAL A 66 -9.26 13.17 -16.04
CA VAL A 66 -10.22 12.50 -15.13
C VAL A 66 -10.71 11.11 -15.63
N LEU A 67 -10.19 10.61 -16.76
CA LEU A 67 -10.64 9.42 -17.50
C LEU A 67 -9.73 8.18 -17.39
N SER A 68 -8.60 8.23 -16.68
CA SER A 68 -7.68 7.08 -16.66
C SER A 68 -7.09 6.73 -15.30
N ILE A 69 -7.82 6.93 -14.20
CA ILE A 69 -7.49 6.22 -12.95
C ILE A 69 -7.61 4.72 -13.27
N PRO A 70 -6.53 3.93 -13.11
CA PRO A 70 -6.57 2.52 -13.48
C PRO A 70 -7.66 1.81 -12.68
N ARG A 71 -8.50 0.99 -13.33
CA ARG A 71 -9.49 0.15 -12.65
C ARG A 71 -8.79 -0.70 -11.58
N THR A 72 -8.96 -0.30 -10.33
CA THR A 72 -8.30 -0.87 -9.16
C THR A 72 -9.04 -0.53 -7.90
N CYS A 73 -8.91 -1.37 -6.88
CA CYS A 73 -9.27 -1.02 -5.51
C CYS A 73 -8.11 -0.37 -4.73
N TYR A 74 -6.90 -0.28 -5.28
CA TYR A 74 -5.77 0.43 -4.65
C TYR A 74 -5.80 1.92 -5.00
N VAL A 75 -6.80 2.63 -4.47
CA VAL A 75 -7.10 4.03 -4.77
C VAL A 75 -7.24 4.82 -3.47
N SER A 76 -6.78 6.07 -3.44
CA SER A 76 -7.01 6.96 -2.30
C SER A 76 -8.38 7.62 -2.35
N PRO A 77 -8.93 8.12 -1.23
CA PRO A 77 -10.24 8.77 -1.20
C PRO A 77 -10.37 9.95 -2.16
N GLU A 78 -9.34 10.79 -2.24
CA GLU A 78 -9.31 11.94 -3.15
C GLU A 78 -9.24 11.52 -4.62
N MET A 79 -8.48 10.46 -4.95
CA MET A 79 -8.46 9.91 -6.30
C MET A 79 -9.82 9.29 -6.66
N ALA A 80 -10.46 8.59 -5.73
CA ALA A 80 -11.81 8.05 -5.92
C ALA A 80 -12.84 9.17 -6.14
N ALA A 81 -12.64 10.35 -5.56
CA ALA A 81 -13.42 11.55 -5.82
C ALA A 81 -13.08 12.26 -7.15
N GLY A 82 -12.18 11.68 -7.97
CA GLY A 82 -11.80 12.20 -9.28
C GLY A 82 -10.68 13.24 -9.25
N LEU A 83 -10.04 13.49 -8.10
CA LEU A 83 -8.91 14.40 -8.00
C LEU A 83 -7.64 13.77 -8.57
N SER A 84 -6.76 14.62 -9.13
CA SER A 84 -5.48 14.17 -9.65
C SER A 84 -4.60 13.57 -8.55
N PRO A 85 -3.80 12.53 -8.85
CA PRO A 85 -2.91 11.92 -7.87
C PRO A 85 -1.88 12.91 -7.31
N THR A 86 -1.57 12.77 -6.04
CA THR A 86 -0.56 13.57 -5.31
C THR A 86 0.45 12.66 -4.62
N PRO A 87 1.58 13.19 -4.08
CA PRO A 87 2.46 12.41 -3.22
C PRO A 87 1.73 11.77 -2.02
N ALA A 88 0.74 12.46 -1.45
CA ALA A 88 -0.09 11.93 -0.37
C ALA A 88 -1.00 10.78 -0.84
N SER A 89 -1.43 10.78 -2.10
CA SER A 89 -2.19 9.68 -2.70
C SER A 89 -1.32 8.42 -2.82
N ASP A 90 -0.06 8.57 -3.24
CA ASP A 90 0.90 7.44 -3.30
C ASP A 90 1.14 6.83 -1.91
N VAL A 91 1.23 7.65 -0.87
CA VAL A 91 1.37 7.20 0.52
C VAL A 91 0.17 6.36 0.96
N PHE A 92 -1.04 6.81 0.66
CA PHE A 92 -2.26 6.06 0.98
C PHE A 92 -2.29 4.70 0.27
N CYS A 93 -2.05 4.70 -1.04
CA CYS A 93 -2.02 3.47 -1.83
C CYS A 93 -0.89 2.52 -1.38
N HIS A 94 0.27 3.04 -0.96
CA HIS A 94 1.30 2.25 -0.29
C HIS A 94 0.77 1.60 1.00
N GLY A 95 0.05 2.35 1.84
CA GLY A 95 -0.62 1.82 3.03
C GLY A 95 -1.56 0.64 2.71
N LEU A 96 -2.34 0.74 1.63
CA LEU A 96 -3.22 -0.35 1.18
C LEU A 96 -2.43 -1.60 0.76
N VAL A 97 -1.30 -1.42 0.08
CA VAL A 97 -0.40 -2.53 -0.31
C VAL A 97 0.18 -3.20 0.94
N VAL A 98 0.63 -2.42 1.93
CA VAL A 98 1.14 -2.98 3.19
C VAL A 98 0.05 -3.73 3.95
N LEU A 99 -1.15 -3.16 4.05
CA LEU A 99 -2.30 -3.82 4.67
C LEU A 99 -2.60 -5.17 4.00
N TRP A 100 -2.61 -5.21 2.67
CA TRP A 100 -2.79 -6.45 1.92
C TRP A 100 -1.61 -7.43 2.09
N LEU A 101 -0.37 -6.95 2.15
CA LEU A 101 0.80 -7.80 2.40
C LEU A 101 0.71 -8.50 3.76
N MET A 102 0.24 -7.79 4.79
CA MET A 102 0.18 -8.31 6.16
C MET A 102 -1.05 -9.20 6.40
N THR A 103 -2.19 -8.85 5.81
CA THR A 103 -3.46 -9.54 6.10
C THR A 103 -3.84 -10.58 5.05
N ARG A 104 -3.31 -10.46 3.81
CA ARG A 104 -3.74 -11.21 2.62
C ARG A 104 -5.23 -11.08 2.29
N GLN A 105 -5.91 -10.12 2.91
CA GLN A 105 -7.31 -9.82 2.70
C GLN A 105 -7.45 -8.54 1.87
N LEU A 106 -8.65 -8.33 1.31
CA LEU A 106 -8.99 -7.07 0.65
C LEU A 106 -8.70 -5.90 1.62
N PRO A 107 -8.02 -4.82 1.21
CA PRO A 107 -7.68 -3.73 2.14
C PRO A 107 -8.87 -2.82 2.49
N TRP A 108 -10.09 -3.23 2.14
CA TRP A 108 -11.34 -2.51 2.35
C TRP A 108 -12.36 -3.35 3.11
N VAL A 109 -13.24 -2.67 3.84
CA VAL A 109 -14.44 -3.20 4.50
C VAL A 109 -15.60 -2.26 4.30
N TRP A 110 -16.83 -2.75 4.45
CA TRP A 110 -17.99 -1.88 4.57
C TRP A 110 -17.83 -0.99 5.81
N ALA A 111 -18.12 0.30 5.66
CA ALA A 111 -18.26 1.16 6.82
C ALA A 111 -19.44 0.69 7.68
N PRO A 112 -19.37 0.80 9.01
CA PRO A 112 -20.49 0.50 9.89
C PRO A 112 -21.74 1.26 9.43
N VAL A 113 -22.84 0.56 9.20
CA VAL A 113 -24.12 1.19 8.83
C VAL A 113 -24.82 1.68 10.09
N VAL A 114 -25.43 2.85 10.02
CA VAL A 114 -26.51 3.22 10.93
C VAL A 114 -27.82 3.01 10.15
N GLY A 115 -28.57 1.96 10.47
CA GLY A 115 -29.87 1.64 9.85
C GLY A 115 -29.87 0.50 8.82
N GLU A 116 -31.05 0.24 8.23
CA GLU A 116 -31.25 -0.79 7.19
C GLU A 116 -30.77 -0.30 5.82
N GLY A 117 -30.09 -1.18 5.08
CA GLY A 117 -29.56 -0.90 3.74
C GLY A 117 -29.37 -2.21 2.95
N PRO A 118 -28.97 -2.14 1.66
CA PRO A 118 -28.74 -3.33 0.85
C PRO A 118 -27.75 -4.29 1.52
N GLN A 119 -27.84 -5.60 1.25
CA GLN A 119 -26.96 -6.60 1.88
C GLN A 119 -25.47 -6.28 1.65
N ARG A 120 -24.84 -5.69 2.69
CA ARG A 120 -23.41 -5.36 2.76
C ARG A 120 -22.62 -6.58 3.23
N SER A 121 -22.43 -7.56 2.35
CA SER A 121 -21.62 -8.75 2.64
C SER A 121 -20.15 -8.58 2.22
N PRO A 122 -19.20 -9.32 2.82
CA PRO A 122 -17.80 -9.33 2.37
C PRO A 122 -17.62 -9.75 0.89
N GLU A 123 -18.48 -10.64 0.40
CA GLU A 123 -18.47 -11.15 -0.97
C GLU A 123 -18.88 -10.05 -1.96
N SER A 124 -19.94 -9.30 -1.67
CA SER A 124 -20.40 -8.20 -2.52
C SER A 124 -19.33 -7.09 -2.62
N LEU A 125 -18.68 -6.76 -1.51
CA LEU A 125 -17.56 -5.83 -1.51
C LEU A 125 -16.38 -6.36 -2.35
N THR A 126 -16.05 -7.64 -2.22
CA THR A 126 -14.97 -8.26 -3.00
C THR A 126 -15.26 -8.18 -4.50
N GLN A 127 -16.50 -8.40 -4.92
CA GLN A 127 -16.90 -8.30 -6.32
C GLN A 127 -16.75 -6.86 -6.85
N VAL A 128 -17.27 -5.87 -6.12
CA VAL A 128 -17.19 -4.46 -6.52
C VAL A 128 -15.74 -3.96 -6.53
N ALA A 129 -14.95 -4.30 -5.51
CA ALA A 129 -13.54 -3.92 -5.44
C ALA A 129 -12.69 -4.56 -6.54
N ARG A 130 -12.97 -5.83 -6.92
CA ARG A 130 -12.29 -6.49 -8.05
C ARG A 130 -12.63 -5.84 -9.38
N ALA A 131 -13.88 -5.42 -9.58
CA ALA A 131 -14.28 -4.68 -10.77
C ALA A 131 -13.59 -3.31 -10.84
N GLY A 132 -13.43 -2.66 -9.67
CA GLY A 132 -12.90 -1.30 -9.56
C GLY A 132 -13.75 -0.28 -10.34
N GLY A 133 -13.17 0.88 -10.64
CA GLY A 133 -13.85 1.92 -11.41
C GLY A 133 -14.97 2.62 -10.64
N GLN A 134 -15.85 3.32 -11.38
CA GLN A 134 -16.75 4.33 -10.82
C GLN A 134 -17.60 3.83 -9.65
N VAL A 135 -18.23 2.66 -9.77
CA VAL A 135 -19.08 2.11 -8.68
C VAL A 135 -18.29 1.95 -7.38
N PHE A 136 -17.09 1.40 -7.44
CA PHE A 136 -16.24 1.28 -6.25
C PHE A 136 -15.77 2.65 -5.76
N TYR A 137 -15.43 3.56 -6.67
CA TYR A 137 -14.96 4.89 -6.34
C TYR A 137 -16.03 5.73 -5.65
N ASP A 138 -17.27 5.65 -6.11
CA ASP A 138 -18.41 6.30 -5.47
C ASP A 138 -18.59 5.80 -4.03
N LEU A 139 -18.46 4.49 -3.80
CA LEU A 139 -18.54 3.93 -2.46
C LEU A 139 -17.41 4.42 -1.54
N VAL A 140 -16.19 4.56 -2.06
CA VAL A 140 -15.06 5.12 -1.31
C VAL A 140 -15.31 6.60 -1.02
N ALA A 141 -15.65 7.39 -2.04
CA ALA A 141 -15.90 8.83 -1.92
C ALA A 141 -17.04 9.14 -0.93
N GLN A 142 -18.09 8.32 -0.94
CA GLN A 142 -19.24 8.43 -0.03
C GLN A 142 -18.99 7.80 1.34
N ARG A 143 -17.77 7.29 1.62
CA ARG A 143 -17.42 6.59 2.88
C ARG A 143 -18.32 5.40 3.19
N CYS A 144 -18.92 4.80 2.16
CA CYS A 144 -19.65 3.55 2.32
C CYS A 144 -18.69 2.37 2.52
N VAL A 145 -17.46 2.49 2.03
CA VAL A 145 -16.36 1.58 2.33
C VAL A 145 -15.21 2.34 2.99
N THR A 146 -14.53 1.68 3.91
CA THR A 146 -13.36 2.23 4.61
C THR A 146 -12.21 1.22 4.59
N THR A 147 -11.02 1.68 4.96
CA THR A 147 -9.82 0.87 5.07
C THR A 147 -10.00 -0.18 6.17
N ALA A 148 -9.49 -1.39 5.92
CA ALA A 148 -9.59 -2.49 6.88
C ALA A 148 -8.48 -2.44 7.96
N GLU A 149 -8.17 -1.24 8.47
CA GLU A 149 -7.04 -1.00 9.38
C GLU A 149 -7.11 -1.80 10.68
N SER A 150 -8.31 -2.11 11.17
CA SER A 150 -8.52 -2.95 12.35
C SER A 150 -7.96 -4.36 12.18
N ARG A 151 -7.83 -4.86 10.94
CA ARG A 151 -7.20 -6.16 10.66
C ARG A 151 -5.72 -6.19 11.00
N LEU A 152 -5.05 -5.04 11.10
CA LEU A 152 -3.67 -4.96 11.53
C LEU A 152 -3.50 -5.30 13.01
N ASP A 153 -4.52 -5.01 13.83
CA ASP A 153 -4.46 -5.24 15.27
C ASP A 153 -4.55 -6.75 15.59
N ALA A 154 -5.20 -7.53 14.72
CA ALA A 154 -5.25 -9.00 14.77
C ALA A 154 -4.06 -9.69 14.07
N ALA A 155 -3.26 -8.96 13.29
CA ALA A 155 -2.09 -9.51 12.62
C ALA A 155 -0.88 -9.44 13.56
N ASP A 156 -0.31 -10.61 13.91
CA ASP A 156 0.95 -10.70 14.66
C ASP A 156 2.09 -10.08 13.84
N MET A 157 2.35 -8.78 14.02
CA MET A 157 3.49 -8.10 13.44
C MET A 157 4.69 -8.35 14.38
N CYS A 158 5.61 -9.26 14.05
CA CYS A 158 6.77 -9.57 14.90
C CYS A 158 7.66 -8.31 15.09
N GLY A 159 8.14 -8.02 16.31
CA GLY A 159 9.13 -6.97 16.69
C GLY A 159 8.73 -5.51 16.45
N TYR A 160 8.25 -5.21 15.25
CA TYR A 160 7.83 -3.90 14.72
C TYR A 160 6.35 -3.59 15.00
N ALA A 161 5.74 -4.30 15.95
CA ALA A 161 4.29 -4.47 16.01
C ALA A 161 3.53 -3.16 16.14
N LYS A 162 3.91 -2.32 17.11
CA LYS A 162 3.14 -1.12 17.46
C LYS A 162 3.45 0.05 16.53
N GLU A 163 4.73 0.33 16.30
CA GLU A 163 5.14 1.46 15.46
C GLU A 163 4.87 1.19 13.98
N GLY A 164 5.10 -0.04 13.50
CA GLY A 164 4.72 -0.44 12.14
C GLY A 164 3.22 -0.27 11.89
N ARG A 165 2.36 -0.72 12.82
CA ARG A 165 0.92 -0.48 12.75
C ARG A 165 0.58 1.01 12.73
N ARG A 166 1.21 1.80 13.61
CA ARG A 166 1.00 3.25 13.67
C ARG A 166 1.37 3.93 12.36
N LEU A 167 2.47 3.53 11.74
CA LEU A 167 2.91 4.07 10.45
C LEU A 167 1.94 3.70 9.33
N VAL A 168 1.46 2.46 9.27
CA VAL A 168 0.46 2.06 8.26
C VAL A 168 -0.84 2.84 8.45
N LYS A 169 -1.33 2.99 9.68
CA LYS A 169 -2.51 3.82 9.99
C LYS A 169 -2.28 5.29 9.60
N ALA A 170 -1.08 5.83 9.84
CA ALA A 170 -0.73 7.19 9.41
C ALA A 170 -0.66 7.35 7.88
N CYS A 171 -0.28 6.31 7.14
CA CYS A 171 -0.37 6.31 5.67
C CYS A 171 -1.81 6.30 5.19
N LEU A 172 -2.69 5.59 5.90
CA LEU A 172 -4.11 5.40 5.57
C LEU A 172 -5.03 6.48 6.12
N ALA A 173 -4.49 7.58 6.67
CA ALA A 173 -5.29 8.72 7.09
C ALA A 173 -6.18 9.21 5.93
N TRP A 174 -7.47 9.42 6.22
CA TRP A 174 -8.45 9.70 5.16
C TRP A 174 -8.13 10.97 4.39
N TYR A 175 -7.77 12.04 5.11
CA TYR A 175 -7.42 13.32 4.51
C TYR A 175 -5.94 13.38 4.14
N PRO A 176 -5.59 13.88 2.94
CA PRO A 176 -4.20 13.94 2.47
C PRO A 176 -3.23 14.68 3.41
N GLU A 177 -3.67 15.76 4.05
CA GLU A 177 -2.90 16.61 4.96
C GLU A 177 -2.50 15.90 6.26
N ASP A 178 -3.27 14.91 6.69
CA ASP A 178 -3.00 14.13 7.90
C ASP A 178 -1.98 13.00 7.64
N ARG A 179 -1.62 12.75 6.38
CA ARG A 179 -0.75 11.63 6.00
C ARG A 179 0.71 11.95 6.26
N VAL A 180 1.42 10.96 6.78
CA VAL A 180 2.88 11.01 6.93
C VAL A 180 3.56 11.05 5.54
N SER A 181 4.56 11.91 5.36
CA SER A 181 5.34 11.92 4.11
C SER A 181 6.24 10.70 3.98
N VAL A 182 6.56 10.27 2.75
CA VAL A 182 7.47 9.14 2.50
C VAL A 182 8.80 9.32 3.22
N SER A 183 9.39 10.52 3.19
CA SER A 183 10.63 10.83 3.88
C SER A 183 10.52 10.68 5.40
N ALA A 184 9.37 11.01 5.98
CA ALA A 184 9.13 10.83 7.41
C ALA A 184 8.94 9.35 7.79
N VAL A 185 8.32 8.55 6.93
CA VAL A 185 8.22 7.10 7.13
C VAL A 185 9.61 6.44 7.09
N LEU A 186 10.40 6.72 6.06
CA LEU A 186 11.75 6.17 5.92
C LEU A 186 12.64 6.51 7.12
N ARG A 187 12.68 7.78 7.55
CA ARG A 187 13.43 8.20 8.76
C ARG A 187 12.99 7.51 10.06
N ARG A 188 11.72 7.08 10.15
CA ARG A 188 11.23 6.35 11.33
C ARG A 188 11.58 4.87 11.24
N LEU A 189 11.57 4.29 10.05
CA LEU A 189 11.96 2.89 9.83
C LEU A 189 13.48 2.68 9.95
N ASP A 190 14.30 3.60 9.46
CA ASP A 190 15.77 3.52 9.60
C ASP A 190 16.17 3.54 11.08
N ARG A 191 15.57 4.43 11.88
CA ARG A 191 15.76 4.45 13.35
C ARG A 191 15.35 3.14 14.05
N LEU A 192 14.37 2.43 13.50
CA LEU A 192 13.98 1.11 14.03
C LEU A 192 14.95 0.02 13.59
N ALA A 193 15.60 0.15 12.43
CA ALA A 193 16.64 -0.77 11.99
C ALA A 193 17.96 -0.54 12.74
N ASP A 194 18.33 0.71 13.04
CA ASP A 194 19.54 1.02 13.82
C ASP A 194 19.43 0.60 15.30
N GLY A 195 18.22 0.56 15.85
CA GLY A 195 17.95 0.10 17.22
C GLY A 195 17.94 -1.43 17.40
N TYR A 196 18.04 -2.18 16.30
CA TYR A 196 18.16 -3.63 16.28
C TYR A 196 19.30 -3.95 15.33
N GLU A 197 20.55 -4.03 15.84
CA GLU A 197 21.65 -4.59 15.05
C GLU A 197 21.16 -5.85 14.38
N VAL A 198 20.99 -5.77 13.05
CA VAL A 198 20.78 -6.94 12.23
C VAL A 198 22.11 -7.67 12.31
N VAL A 199 22.21 -8.62 13.24
CA VAL A 199 23.22 -9.67 13.17
C VAL A 199 22.93 -10.38 11.86
N VAL A 200 23.59 -9.93 10.80
CA VAL A 200 23.73 -10.69 9.58
C VAL A 200 24.61 -11.84 10.00
N ASP A 201 24.01 -12.99 10.23
CA ASP A 201 24.76 -14.21 10.43
C ASP A 201 25.46 -14.52 9.11
N GLU A 202 26.73 -14.13 9.00
CA GLU A 202 27.58 -14.38 7.84
C GLU A 202 28.00 -15.86 7.71
N SER A 203 27.51 -16.75 8.59
CA SER A 203 27.96 -18.15 8.65
C SER A 203 27.42 -19.10 7.57
N GLU A 204 26.56 -18.66 6.64
CA GLU A 204 26.13 -19.51 5.50
C GLU A 204 26.82 -19.22 4.16
N THR A 205 28.01 -18.58 4.18
CA THR A 205 28.89 -18.56 3.00
C THR A 205 29.91 -19.70 3.03
N THR A 206 29.44 -20.95 2.90
CA THR A 206 30.31 -22.05 2.48
C THR A 206 29.65 -22.95 1.46
N THR A 207 30.15 -22.82 0.23
CA THR A 207 30.36 -23.88 -0.76
C THR A 207 29.16 -24.71 -1.24
N SER A 208 28.75 -24.46 -2.48
CA SER A 208 28.93 -25.48 -3.53
C SER A 208 28.91 -24.91 -4.94
N ARG A 209 30.04 -25.14 -5.64
CA ARG A 209 30.11 -25.40 -7.10
C ARG A 209 29.06 -26.49 -7.39
N TRP A 210 28.22 -26.40 -8.41
CA TRP A 210 28.49 -26.47 -9.86
C TRP A 210 27.27 -25.93 -10.61
#